data_AF-A0A7L7ZNY0-F1
#
_entry.id   AF-A0A7L7ZNY0-F1
#
_cell.length_a   1.000
_cell.length_b   1.000
_cell.length_c   1.000
_cell.angle_alpha   90.00
_cell.angle_beta   90.00
_cell.angle_gamma   90.00
#
_symmetry.space_group_name_H-M   'P 1'
#
loop_
_entity.id
_entity.type
_entity.pdbx_description
1 polymer ?
#
loop_
_entity_poly.entity_id
_entity_poly.type
_entity_poly.pdbx_seq_one_letter_code
_entity_poly.pdbx_strand_id
1 'polypeptide(L)'
;MALPSSFLVALVALGCNSVCSLGCDLPHTHGLLNRRALTLLGQMRRLPASSCQKDRNDFAFPRDVFGGDQSHKAQALSVVHVANQKIFHFFCTEVSSSAAWNTTLLEEFCTGLDRQLTSLEACVMQEVGGGEAPLTNEDSILRDYFQRLSLYLQEKKYSPCAWEIVRAEIMRSLYYSSIALQKRLRSKK
;
A
#
# COMPACT_ATOMS: atom_id res chain seq x y z
N MET A 1 -16.59 -34.77 39.52
CA MET A 1 -17.77 -33.92 39.21
C MET A 1 -17.75 -33.67 37.71
N ALA A 2 -18.73 -34.19 36.96
CA ALA A 2 -18.79 -34.04 35.52
C ALA A 2 -19.40 -32.67 35.17
N LEU A 3 -18.75 -31.90 34.29
CA LEU A 3 -19.25 -30.61 33.84
C LEU A 3 -20.56 -30.86 33.05
N PRO A 4 -21.70 -30.23 33.39
CA PRO A 4 -22.96 -30.49 32.70
C PRO A 4 -22.84 -30.09 31.23
N SER A 5 -23.42 -30.89 30.33
CA SER A 5 -23.34 -30.72 28.87
C SER A 5 -23.75 -29.31 28.41
N SER A 6 -24.70 -28.68 29.09
CA SER A 6 -25.12 -27.29 28.85
C SER A 6 -24.01 -26.26 29.09
N PHE A 7 -23.09 -26.51 30.03
CA PHE A 7 -21.94 -25.64 30.31
C PHE A 7 -20.89 -25.70 29.20
N LEU A 8 -20.69 -26.89 28.59
CA LEU A 8 -19.81 -27.05 27.44
C LEU A 8 -20.38 -26.33 26.20
N VAL A 9 -21.69 -26.43 25.98
CA VAL A 9 -22.36 -25.70 24.88
C VAL A 9 -22.30 -24.18 25.10
N ALA A 10 -22.49 -23.72 26.35
CA ALA A 10 -22.35 -22.31 26.68
C ALA A 10 -20.91 -21.79 26.51
N LEU A 11 -19.88 -22.56 26.90
CA LEU A 11 -18.48 -22.21 26.68
C LEU A 11 -18.11 -22.16 25.19
N VAL A 12 -18.65 -23.06 24.37
CA VAL A 12 -18.48 -23.03 22.90
C VAL A 12 -19.20 -21.82 22.28
N ALA A 13 -20.40 -21.48 22.77
CA ALA A 13 -21.16 -20.31 22.29
C ALA A 13 -20.55 -18.97 22.75
N LEU A 14 -20.07 -18.88 24.00
CA LEU A 14 -19.33 -17.72 24.52
C LEU A 14 -17.96 -17.58 23.86
N GLY A 15 -17.30 -18.69 23.48
CA GLY A 15 -16.09 -18.70 22.67
C GLY A 15 -16.30 -18.21 21.24
N CYS A 16 -17.48 -18.43 20.64
CA CYS A 16 -17.81 -17.94 19.31
C CYS A 16 -17.99 -16.41 19.24
N ASN A 17 -18.35 -15.73 20.33
CA ASN A 17 -18.55 -14.27 20.29
C ASN A 17 -17.24 -13.47 20.12
N SER A 18 -16.09 -14.07 20.41
CA SER A 18 -14.76 -13.47 20.20
C SER A 18 -14.12 -13.97 18.89
N VAL A 19 -14.36 -15.23 18.52
CA VAL A 19 -13.73 -15.88 17.36
C VAL A 19 -14.51 -15.66 16.06
N CYS A 20 -15.78 -15.28 16.10
CA CYS A 20 -16.60 -15.05 14.90
C CYS A 20 -16.55 -13.63 14.33
N SER A 21 -15.70 -12.71 14.84
CA SER A 21 -15.32 -11.53 14.04
C SER A 21 -14.22 -11.94 13.05
N LEU A 22 -14.57 -12.77 12.07
CA LEU A 22 -13.66 -13.38 11.09
C LEU A 22 -13.16 -12.41 10.01
N GLY A 23 -13.49 -11.12 10.08
CA GLY A 23 -13.02 -10.13 9.12
C GLY A 23 -11.71 -9.48 9.57
N CYS A 24 -10.85 -9.14 8.60
CA CYS A 24 -9.73 -8.25 8.88
C CYS A 24 -10.29 -6.88 9.32
N ASP A 25 -10.20 -6.57 10.61
CA ASP A 25 -10.39 -5.22 11.12
C ASP A 25 -9.05 -4.51 11.04
N LEU A 26 -8.69 -4.13 9.81
CA LEU A 26 -7.53 -3.30 9.52
C LEU A 26 -7.66 -2.05 10.41
N PRO A 27 -6.81 -1.87 11.44
CA PRO A 27 -7.06 -0.81 12.40
C PRO A 27 -7.02 0.54 11.68
N HIS A 28 -7.75 1.53 12.21
CA HIS A 28 -7.80 2.90 11.67
C HIS A 28 -6.39 3.51 11.47
N THR A 29 -5.39 2.89 12.09
CA THR A 29 -3.95 3.09 11.91
C THR A 29 -3.45 2.98 10.47
N HIS A 30 -4.07 2.23 9.56
CA HIS A 30 -3.58 2.14 8.17
C HIS A 30 -3.73 3.46 7.39
N GLY A 31 -4.83 4.19 7.62
CA GLY A 31 -4.95 5.56 7.11
C GLY A 31 -3.87 6.49 7.69
N LEU A 32 -3.49 6.27 8.96
CA LEU A 32 -2.42 7.01 9.63
C LEU A 32 -1.03 6.65 9.11
N LEU A 33 -0.78 5.38 8.76
CA LEU A 33 0.50 4.92 8.24
C LEU A 33 0.73 5.44 6.81
N ASN A 34 -0.29 5.40 5.93
CA ASN A 34 -0.21 6.05 4.61
C ASN A 34 -0.03 7.57 4.74
N ARG A 35 -0.69 8.22 5.72
CA ARG A 35 -0.48 9.65 6.00
C ARG A 35 0.96 9.92 6.43
N ARG A 36 1.55 9.09 7.28
CA ARG A 36 2.97 9.23 7.68
C ARG A 36 3.90 9.04 6.48
N ALA A 37 3.68 8.03 5.64
CA ALA A 37 4.44 7.80 4.42
C ALA A 37 4.39 9.01 3.47
N LEU A 38 3.20 9.60 3.27
CA LEU A 38 3.02 10.83 2.50
C LEU A 38 3.75 12.03 3.11
N THR A 39 3.70 12.19 4.44
CA THR A 39 4.43 13.25 5.14
C THR A 39 5.94 13.11 4.93
N LEU A 40 6.49 11.90 5.08
CA LEU A 40 7.92 11.63 4.90
C LEU A 40 8.37 11.90 3.47
N LEU A 41 7.60 11.46 2.46
CA LEU A 41 7.85 11.80 1.05
C LEU A 41 7.73 13.31 0.78
N GLY A 42 6.85 14.01 1.49
CA GLY A 42 6.76 15.47 1.42
C GLY A 42 8.01 16.15 1.98
N GLN A 43 8.53 15.66 3.11
CA GLN A 43 9.75 16.16 3.76
C GLN A 43 11.02 15.84 2.95
N MET A 44 11.01 14.74 2.19
CA MET A 44 12.10 14.37 1.28
C MET A 44 12.19 15.24 0.01
N ARG A 45 11.24 16.17 -0.22
CA ARG A 45 11.29 17.10 -1.36
C ARG A 45 12.52 18.00 -1.29
N ARG A 46 13.32 17.99 -2.34
CA ARG A 46 14.53 18.79 -2.54
C ARG A 46 14.32 19.96 -3.51
N LEU A 47 13.42 19.83 -4.50
CA LEU A 47 13.19 20.89 -5.49
C LEU A 47 11.71 21.33 -5.56
N PRO A 48 11.45 22.61 -5.94
CA PRO A 48 10.10 23.06 -6.30
C PRO A 48 9.60 22.35 -7.56
N ALA A 49 8.28 22.09 -7.62
CA ALA A 49 7.65 21.44 -8.77
C ALA A 49 7.82 22.22 -10.09
N SER A 50 7.96 23.54 -10.03
CA SER A 50 8.19 24.40 -11.20
C SER A 50 9.56 24.19 -11.83
N SER A 51 10.58 23.84 -11.04
CA SER A 51 11.96 23.67 -11.53
C SER A 51 12.12 22.47 -12.46
N CYS A 52 11.23 21.49 -12.37
CA CYS A 52 11.31 20.22 -13.13
C CYS A 52 10.25 20.12 -14.23
N GLN A 53 9.70 21.26 -14.68
CA GLN A 53 8.62 21.28 -15.67
C GLN A 53 9.01 20.62 -17.01
N LYS A 54 10.28 20.74 -17.43
CA LYS A 54 10.79 20.13 -18.65
C LYS A 54 10.92 18.60 -18.57
N ASP A 55 10.91 18.05 -17.37
CA ASP A 55 11.04 16.62 -17.12
C ASP A 55 9.69 15.95 -16.81
N ARG A 56 8.58 16.69 -16.91
CA ARG A 56 7.23 16.10 -16.76
C ARG A 56 7.05 14.97 -17.77
N ASN A 57 6.47 13.88 -17.27
CA ASN A 57 6.12 12.72 -18.06
C ASN A 57 4.74 12.22 -17.64
N ASP A 58 3.97 11.72 -18.59
CA ASP A 58 2.75 10.98 -18.28
C ASP A 58 3.10 9.49 -18.14
N PHE A 59 3.02 8.98 -16.92
CA PHE A 59 3.31 7.57 -16.62
C PHE A 59 2.13 6.63 -16.89
N ALA A 60 1.01 7.17 -17.39
CA ALA A 60 -0.25 6.45 -17.51
C ALA A 60 -0.64 5.82 -16.16
N PHE A 61 -0.85 6.69 -15.16
CA PHE A 61 -1.24 6.29 -13.80
C PHE A 61 -2.48 5.38 -13.85
N PRO A 62 -2.44 4.17 -13.25
CA PRO A 62 -3.50 3.18 -13.37
C PRO A 62 -4.69 3.51 -12.45
N ARG A 63 -5.40 4.58 -12.78
CA ARG A 63 -6.53 5.09 -11.99
C ARG A 63 -7.62 4.04 -11.81
N ASP A 64 -7.87 3.21 -12.81
CA ASP A 64 -8.91 2.17 -12.74
C ASP A 64 -8.55 1.05 -11.76
N VAL A 65 -7.25 0.79 -11.57
CA VAL A 65 -6.79 -0.18 -10.56
C VAL A 65 -6.99 0.37 -9.15
N PHE A 66 -6.67 1.64 -8.90
CA PHE A 66 -6.84 2.23 -7.57
C PHE A 66 -8.25 2.74 -7.26
N GLY A 67 -8.99 3.13 -8.29
CA GLY A 67 -10.25 3.88 -8.19
C GLY A 67 -11.43 3.18 -8.83
N GLY A 68 -11.22 2.04 -9.51
CA GLY A 68 -12.28 1.23 -10.08
C GLY A 68 -13.24 0.73 -9.02
N ASP A 69 -14.41 0.29 -9.47
CA ASP A 69 -15.43 -0.30 -8.58
C ASP A 69 -15.00 -1.72 -8.18
N GLN A 70 -13.92 -1.81 -7.41
CA GLN A 70 -13.49 -3.04 -6.74
C GLN A 70 -14.57 -3.44 -5.75
N SER A 71 -15.56 -4.16 -6.24
CA SER A 71 -16.75 -4.58 -5.49
C SER A 71 -16.39 -5.39 -4.24
N HIS A 72 -15.19 -5.98 -4.20
CA HIS A 72 -14.72 -6.83 -3.13
C HIS A 72 -13.59 -6.20 -2.29
N LYS A 73 -13.76 -6.23 -0.97
CA LYS A 73 -12.78 -5.74 0.02
C LYS A 73 -11.40 -6.40 -0.14
N ALA A 74 -11.37 -7.71 -0.42
CA ALA A 74 -10.12 -8.45 -0.59
C ALA A 74 -9.32 -7.96 -1.81
N GLN A 75 -9.99 -7.60 -2.91
CA GLN A 75 -9.34 -7.05 -4.11
C GLN A 75 -8.68 -5.71 -3.80
N ALA A 76 -9.37 -4.82 -3.07
CA ALA A 76 -8.81 -3.54 -2.65
C ALA A 76 -7.61 -3.67 -1.71
N LEU A 77 -7.69 -4.57 -0.73
CA LEU A 77 -6.57 -4.87 0.15
C LEU A 77 -5.37 -5.40 -0.64
N SER A 78 -5.62 -6.30 -1.58
CA SER A 78 -4.57 -6.90 -2.39
C SER A 78 -3.91 -5.86 -3.32
N VAL A 79 -4.68 -4.99 -3.97
CA VAL A 79 -4.12 -3.93 -4.84
C VAL A 79 -3.24 -2.98 -4.03
N VAL A 80 -3.67 -2.63 -2.82
CA VAL A 80 -2.91 -1.75 -1.94
C VAL A 80 -1.65 -2.45 -1.43
N HIS A 81 -1.73 -3.74 -1.08
CA HIS A 81 -0.58 -4.55 -0.72
C HIS A 81 0.46 -4.57 -1.85
N VAL A 82 0.05 -4.90 -3.08
CA VAL A 82 0.95 -4.97 -4.23
C VAL A 82 1.54 -3.60 -4.57
N ALA A 83 0.73 -2.54 -4.57
CA ALA A 83 1.23 -1.18 -4.80
C ALA A 83 2.28 -0.79 -3.75
N ASN A 84 2.03 -1.03 -2.46
CA ASN A 84 2.99 -0.75 -1.39
C ASN A 84 4.26 -1.61 -1.53
N GLN A 85 4.14 -2.85 -1.98
CA GLN A 85 5.28 -3.75 -2.18
C GLN A 85 6.18 -3.21 -3.30
N LYS A 86 5.59 -2.74 -4.39
CA LYS A 86 6.33 -2.10 -5.49
C LYS A 86 7.01 -0.81 -5.04
N ILE A 87 6.34 0.03 -4.24
CA ILE A 87 6.94 1.25 -3.67
C ILE A 87 8.11 0.90 -2.76
N PHE A 88 7.95 -0.09 -1.88
CA PHE A 88 9.02 -0.54 -1.00
C PHE A 88 10.22 -1.01 -1.81
N HIS A 89 10.03 -1.87 -2.82
CA HIS A 89 11.13 -2.31 -3.68
C HIS A 89 11.82 -1.12 -4.35
N PHE A 90 11.04 -0.20 -4.91
CA PHE A 90 11.52 0.97 -5.63
C PHE A 90 12.35 1.94 -4.77
N PHE A 91 11.98 2.18 -3.52
CA PHE A 91 12.68 3.14 -2.64
C PHE A 91 13.68 2.51 -1.69
N CYS A 92 13.43 1.29 -1.22
CA CYS A 92 14.07 0.74 -0.04
C CYS A 92 15.07 -0.37 -0.34
N THR A 93 15.11 -0.87 -1.58
CA THR A 93 16.03 -1.95 -1.96
C THR A 93 17.13 -1.49 -2.91
N GLU A 94 16.91 -0.41 -3.67
CA GLU A 94 17.92 0.11 -4.59
C GLU A 94 18.89 1.07 -3.92
N VAL A 95 20.19 0.92 -4.18
CA VAL A 95 21.22 1.86 -3.67
C VAL A 95 21.07 3.25 -4.31
N SER A 96 20.60 3.30 -5.56
CA SER A 96 20.41 4.53 -6.33
C SER A 96 19.41 5.49 -5.70
N SER A 97 18.38 4.98 -5.01
CA SER A 97 17.42 5.81 -4.27
C SER A 97 18.05 6.42 -3.03
N SER A 98 18.91 5.67 -2.31
CA SER A 98 19.57 6.15 -1.09
C SER A 98 20.41 7.42 -1.32
N ALA A 99 21.12 7.50 -2.45
CA ALA A 99 21.87 8.71 -2.82
C ALA A 99 20.97 9.93 -3.11
N ALA A 100 19.72 9.68 -3.53
CA ALA A 100 18.77 10.71 -3.93
C ALA A 100 17.99 11.32 -2.75
N TRP A 101 18.05 10.76 -1.54
CA TRP A 101 17.18 11.15 -0.42
C TRP A 101 17.94 11.43 0.89
N ASN A 102 17.27 12.07 1.85
CA ASN A 102 17.80 12.17 3.21
C ASN A 102 17.70 10.77 3.84
N THR A 103 18.83 10.21 4.27
CA THR A 103 18.94 8.82 4.71
C THR A 103 18.04 8.51 5.90
N THR A 104 17.95 9.41 6.88
CA THR A 104 17.07 9.24 8.06
C THR A 104 15.60 9.23 7.68
N LEU A 105 15.16 10.14 6.81
CA LEU A 105 13.77 10.17 6.34
C LEU A 105 13.43 8.94 5.48
N LEU A 106 14.38 8.49 4.66
CA LEU A 106 14.23 7.29 3.84
C LEU A 106 14.13 6.03 4.70
N GLU A 107 14.98 5.90 5.72
CA GLU A 107 14.95 4.78 6.67
C GLU A 107 13.62 4.73 7.44
N GLU A 108 13.14 5.88 7.92
CA GLU A 108 11.85 5.97 8.59
C GLU A 108 10.69 5.60 7.64
N PHE A 109 10.77 6.06 6.39
CA PHE A 109 9.79 5.75 5.36
C PHE A 109 9.75 4.24 5.06
N CYS A 110 10.92 3.63 4.85
CA CYS A 110 11.06 2.21 4.54
C CYS A 110 10.60 1.32 5.70
N THR A 111 10.99 1.66 6.93
CA THR A 111 10.53 0.98 8.15
C THR A 111 9.01 1.09 8.32
N GLY A 112 8.46 2.26 8.02
CA GLY A 112 7.01 2.50 8.06
C GLY A 112 6.25 1.68 7.02
N LEU A 113 6.77 1.57 5.80
CA LEU A 113 6.18 0.76 4.72
C LEU A 113 6.28 -0.74 5.00
N ASP A 114 7.41 -1.23 5.49
CA ASP A 114 7.60 -2.64 5.84
C ASP A 114 6.57 -3.13 6.89
N ARG A 115 6.34 -2.31 7.91
CA ARG A 115 5.29 -2.55 8.92
C ARG A 115 3.88 -2.56 8.30
N GLN A 116 3.62 -1.69 7.33
CA GLN A 116 2.33 -1.69 6.62
C GLN A 116 2.13 -2.96 5.81
N LEU A 117 3.17 -3.39 5.08
CA LEU A 117 3.13 -4.60 4.25
C LEU A 117 2.83 -5.84 5.08
N THR A 118 3.57 -6.04 6.17
CA THR A 118 3.36 -7.15 7.11
C THR A 118 1.90 -7.19 7.62
N SER A 119 1.32 -6.03 7.95
CA SER A 119 -0.07 -5.97 8.43
C SER A 119 -1.09 -6.18 7.32
N LEU A 120 -0.84 -5.73 6.09
CA LEU A 120 -1.71 -5.93 4.94
C LEU A 120 -1.72 -7.40 4.49
N GLU A 121 -0.56 -8.05 4.48
CA GLU A 121 -0.40 -9.45 4.08
C GLU A 121 -1.27 -10.38 4.94
N ALA A 122 -1.18 -10.25 6.27
CA ALA A 122 -2.03 -11.02 7.18
C ALA A 122 -3.54 -10.83 6.89
N CYS A 123 -3.94 -9.61 6.54
CA CYS A 123 -5.32 -9.27 6.22
C CYS A 123 -5.79 -9.80 4.87
N VAL A 124 -4.92 -9.77 3.84
CA VAL A 124 -5.21 -10.37 2.54
C VAL A 124 -5.39 -11.88 2.71
N MET A 125 -4.49 -12.55 3.44
CA MET A 125 -4.59 -14.00 3.68
C MET A 125 -5.89 -14.39 4.39
N GLN A 126 -6.34 -13.60 5.36
CA GLN A 126 -7.58 -13.84 6.09
C GLN A 126 -8.83 -13.65 5.21
N GLU A 127 -8.85 -12.63 4.36
CA GLU A 127 -10.02 -12.30 3.51
C GLU A 127 -10.14 -13.20 2.27
N VAL A 128 -9.03 -13.76 1.77
CA VAL A 128 -9.03 -14.67 0.61
C VAL A 128 -9.23 -16.15 1.04
N GLY A 129 -9.21 -16.45 2.35
CA GLY A 129 -9.49 -17.80 2.86
C GLY A 129 -8.49 -18.85 2.38
N GLY A 130 -7.23 -18.46 2.18
CA GLY A 130 -6.17 -19.36 1.70
C GLY A 130 -6.20 -19.69 0.20
N GLY A 131 -7.07 -19.06 -0.60
CA GLY A 131 -7.03 -19.12 -2.06
C GLY A 131 -6.02 -18.14 -2.70
N GLU A 132 -5.85 -18.21 -4.03
CA GLU A 132 -5.02 -17.25 -4.77
C GLU A 132 -5.66 -15.85 -4.76
N ALA A 133 -4.81 -14.82 -4.65
CA ALA A 133 -5.23 -13.42 -4.75
C ALA A 133 -5.85 -13.15 -6.13
N PRO A 134 -7.00 -12.45 -6.22
CA PRO A 134 -7.76 -12.31 -7.47
C PRO A 134 -7.15 -11.35 -8.51
N LEU A 135 -5.84 -11.07 -8.45
CA LEU A 135 -5.21 -9.87 -9.02
C LEU A 135 -4.38 -10.06 -10.30
N THR A 136 -4.48 -11.18 -10.99
CA THR A 136 -3.54 -11.48 -12.09
C THR A 136 -3.43 -10.38 -13.15
N ASN A 137 -4.50 -9.60 -13.39
CA ASN A 137 -4.48 -8.45 -14.30
C ASN A 137 -3.94 -7.17 -13.63
N GLU A 138 -4.46 -6.80 -12.45
CA GLU A 138 -4.07 -5.60 -11.70
C GLU A 138 -2.59 -5.61 -11.34
N ASP A 139 -2.05 -6.78 -10.97
CA ASP A 139 -0.64 -6.95 -10.65
C ASP A 139 0.24 -6.70 -11.87
N SER A 140 -0.20 -7.11 -13.05
CA SER A 140 0.49 -6.82 -14.31
C SER A 140 0.46 -5.32 -14.62
N ILE A 141 -0.70 -4.68 -14.48
CA ILE A 141 -0.86 -3.23 -14.73
C ILE A 141 0.03 -2.42 -13.78
N LEU A 142 0.05 -2.77 -12.50
CA LEU A 142 0.91 -2.13 -11.51
C LEU A 142 2.39 -2.38 -11.84
N ARG A 143 2.78 -3.61 -12.18
CA ARG A 143 4.15 -3.94 -12.59
C ARG A 143 4.61 -3.05 -13.76
N ASP A 144 3.80 -2.94 -14.81
CA ASP A 144 4.13 -2.15 -15.98
C ASP A 144 4.25 -0.66 -15.64
N TYR A 145 3.37 -0.16 -14.77
CA TYR A 145 3.44 1.22 -14.29
C TYR A 145 4.74 1.52 -13.53
N PHE A 146 5.14 0.68 -12.57
CA PHE A 146 6.39 0.87 -11.85
C PHE A 146 7.62 0.67 -12.76
N GLN A 147 7.54 -0.22 -13.74
CA GLN A 147 8.59 -0.38 -14.74
C GLN A 147 8.79 0.90 -15.56
N ARG A 148 7.71 1.59 -15.95
CA ARG A 148 7.80 2.89 -16.64
C ARG A 148 8.50 3.95 -15.79
N LEU A 149 8.27 3.96 -14.47
CA LEU A 149 8.98 4.87 -13.55
C LEU A 149 10.49 4.56 -13.53
N SER A 150 10.87 3.28 -13.44
CA SER A 150 12.28 2.87 -13.45
C SER A 150 12.98 3.21 -14.77
N LEU A 151 12.33 2.96 -15.91
CA LEU A 151 12.86 3.30 -17.23
C LEU A 151 13.04 4.82 -17.41
N TYR A 152 12.09 5.61 -16.92
CA TYR A 152 12.21 7.07 -16.94
C TYR A 152 13.39 7.57 -16.11
N LEU A 153 13.61 7.00 -14.91
CA LEU A 153 14.80 7.35 -14.11
C LEU A 153 16.09 7.04 -14.86
N GLN A 154 16.16 5.87 -15.53
CA GLN A 154 17.32 5.49 -16.34
C GLN A 154 17.54 6.46 -17.50
N GLU A 155 16.49 6.78 -18.26
CA GLU A 155 16.54 7.73 -19.39
C GLU A 155 17.03 9.11 -18.94
N LYS A 156 16.54 9.58 -17.80
CA LYS A 156 16.91 10.86 -17.19
C LYS A 156 18.19 10.79 -16.35
N LYS A 157 18.94 9.68 -16.43
CA LYS A 157 20.21 9.45 -15.72
C LYS A 157 20.14 9.75 -14.23
N TYR A 158 19.01 9.40 -13.61
CA TYR A 158 18.77 9.60 -12.17
C TYR A 158 18.96 11.05 -11.72
N SER A 159 18.66 12.02 -12.60
CA SER A 159 18.81 13.45 -12.27
C SER A 159 17.92 13.86 -11.09
N PRO A 160 18.28 14.96 -10.37
CA PRO A 160 17.46 15.46 -9.26
C PRO A 160 16.01 15.73 -9.67
N CYS A 161 15.78 16.25 -10.88
CA CYS A 161 14.42 16.49 -11.36
C CYS A 161 13.65 15.21 -11.68
N ALA A 162 14.31 14.18 -12.21
CA ALA A 162 13.66 12.90 -12.44
C ALA A 162 13.18 12.27 -11.12
N TRP A 163 14.01 12.32 -10.08
CA TRP A 163 13.63 11.85 -8.75
C TRP A 163 12.45 12.63 -8.15
N GLU A 164 12.37 13.94 -8.39
CA GLU A 164 11.23 14.74 -7.92
C GLU A 164 9.92 14.41 -8.64
N ILE A 165 9.99 14.18 -9.96
CA ILE A 165 8.84 13.73 -10.74
C ILE A 165 8.35 12.37 -10.24
N VAL A 166 9.26 11.41 -10.03
CA VAL A 166 8.92 10.09 -9.50
C VAL A 166 8.40 10.15 -8.06
N ARG A 167 9.00 10.96 -7.18
CA ARG A 167 8.51 11.16 -5.82
C ARG A 167 7.07 11.66 -5.79
N ALA A 168 6.73 12.61 -6.66
CA ALA A 168 5.36 13.12 -6.78
C ALA A 168 4.38 12.03 -7.27
N GLU A 169 4.80 11.21 -8.22
CA GLU A 169 3.99 10.12 -8.77
C GLU A 169 3.77 8.97 -7.74
N ILE A 170 4.74 8.75 -6.86
CA ILE A 170 4.64 7.80 -5.75
C ILE A 170 3.75 8.34 -4.63
N MET A 171 3.84 9.64 -4.32
CA MET A 171 2.88 10.29 -3.42
C MET A 171 1.44 10.15 -3.94
N ARG A 172 1.25 10.31 -5.25
CA ARG A 172 -0.05 10.08 -5.89
C ARG A 172 -0.51 8.64 -5.67
N SER A 173 0.36 7.66 -5.90
CA SER A 173 0.05 6.23 -5.69
C SER A 173 -0.41 5.95 -4.25
N LEU A 174 0.35 6.41 -3.24
CA LEU A 174 -0.01 6.25 -1.81
C LEU A 174 -1.33 6.95 -1.45
N TYR A 175 -1.58 8.13 -2.00
CA TYR A 175 -2.83 8.86 -1.79
C TYR A 175 -4.03 8.06 -2.29
N TYR A 176 -3.95 7.51 -3.51
CA TYR A 176 -5.02 6.70 -4.07
C TYR A 176 -5.18 5.36 -3.34
N SER A 177 -4.09 4.70 -2.91
CA SER A 177 -4.15 3.53 -2.03
C SER A 177 -4.91 3.83 -0.72
N SER A 178 -4.67 5.01 -0.12
CA SER A 178 -5.37 5.41 1.10
C SER A 178 -6.87 5.59 0.89
N ILE A 179 -7.28 6.15 -0.26
CA ILE A 179 -8.69 6.33 -0.62
C ILE A 179 -9.36 4.98 -0.88
N ALA A 180 -8.69 4.09 -1.63
CA ALA A 180 -9.19 2.75 -1.94
C ALA A 180 -9.51 1.98 -0.65
N LEU A 181 -8.59 1.97 0.32
CA LEU A 181 -8.80 1.37 1.64
C LEU A 181 -9.96 2.05 2.39
N GLN A 182 -9.97 3.38 2.47
CA GLN A 182 -10.97 4.11 3.26
C GLN A 182 -12.40 3.92 2.75
N LYS A 183 -12.62 3.94 1.43
CA LYS A 183 -13.95 3.75 0.84
C LYS A 183 -14.53 2.38 1.21
N ARG A 184 -13.70 1.34 1.21
CA ARG A 184 -14.15 -0.05 1.44
C ARG A 184 -14.22 -0.42 2.91
N LEU A 185 -13.41 0.21 3.78
CA LEU A 185 -13.58 0.10 5.23
C LEU A 185 -14.88 0.78 5.70
N ARG A 186 -15.36 1.82 5.02
CA ARG A 186 -16.61 2.54 5.35
C ARG A 186 -17.89 1.87 4.86
N SER A 187 -17.83 1.04 3.81
CA SER A 187 -19.02 0.31 3.30
C SER A 187 -19.43 -0.89 4.18
N LYS A 188 -18.77 -1.09 5.33
CA LYS A 188 -19.06 -2.12 6.34
C LYS A 188 -20.13 -1.67 7.37
N LYS A 189 -20.88 -0.60 7.10
CA LYS A 189 -21.96 -0.07 7.94
C LYS A 189 -23.32 -0.30 7.33
#